data_AF-A0A820AJP6-F1
#
_entry.id   AF-A0A820AJP6-F1
#
_cell.length_a   1.000
_cell.length_b   1.000
_cell.length_c   1.000
_cell.angle_alpha   90.00
_cell.angle_beta   90.00
_cell.angle_gamma   90.00
#
_symmetry.space_group_name_H-M   'P 1'
#
loop_
_entity.id
_entity.type
_entity.pdbx_description
1 polymer ?
#
loop_
_entity_poly.entity_id
_entity_poly.type
_entity_poly.pdbx_seq_one_letter_code
_entity_poly.pdbx_strand_id
1 'polypeptide(L)'
;ASEIKWTGMDHFTSDEHQVYYCGQETQRRNGATIIVNKVWSRSVLGYNSENDRMISTRFQDKKLNITVIQVYAPTTEAMDNEIEQFYADLQQLLDAASKKDVIAMMGDWNAKVGSITTPGITGKFGLGVQNEAGDRLVNFCQNNLIFIANTFF
;
A
#
# COMPACT_ATOMS: atom_id res chain seq x y z
N ALA A 1 -0.56 -8.11 -4.05
CA ALA A 1 -0.44 -9.21 -3.07
C ALA A 1 0.69 -8.88 -2.10
N SER A 2 0.61 -9.42 -0.89
CA SER A 2 1.57 -9.17 0.19
C SER A 2 2.14 -10.50 0.69
N GLU A 3 3.29 -10.44 1.35
CA GLU A 3 4.02 -11.60 1.90
C GLU A 3 4.49 -12.62 0.85
N ILE A 4 5.01 -12.13 -0.28
CA ILE A 4 5.47 -12.99 -1.39
C ILE A 4 6.74 -13.80 -1.06
N LYS A 5 7.54 -13.37 -0.08
CA LYS A 5 8.78 -14.03 0.36
C LYS A 5 9.82 -14.20 -0.76
N TRP A 6 9.75 -13.36 -1.79
CA TRP A 6 10.76 -13.28 -2.85
C TRP A 6 11.89 -12.37 -2.42
N THR A 7 13.07 -12.60 -2.99
CA THR A 7 14.25 -11.79 -2.73
C THR A 7 14.46 -10.74 -3.83
N GLY A 8 15.01 -9.59 -3.43
CA GLY A 8 15.31 -8.47 -4.33
C GLY A 8 14.07 -7.66 -4.72
N MET A 9 14.30 -6.66 -5.57
CA MET A 9 13.29 -5.73 -6.05
C MET A 9 13.42 -5.61 -7.57
N ASP A 10 12.40 -6.07 -8.30
CA ASP A 10 12.42 -6.03 -9.76
C ASP A 10 11.01 -6.18 -10.34
N HIS A 11 10.94 -6.35 -11.65
CA HIS A 11 9.76 -6.69 -12.39
C HIS A 11 10.05 -7.76 -13.43
N PHE A 12 9.04 -8.55 -13.78
CA PHE A 12 9.13 -9.50 -14.89
C PHE A 12 7.77 -9.72 -15.53
N THR A 13 7.79 -10.30 -16.72
CA THR A 13 6.58 -10.75 -17.41
C THR A 13 6.35 -12.22 -17.15
N SER A 14 5.13 -12.59 -16.73
CA SER A 14 4.66 -13.97 -16.63
C SER A 14 3.37 -14.11 -17.43
N ASP A 15 3.40 -14.93 -18.48
CA ASP A 15 2.33 -15.06 -19.47
C ASP A 15 1.88 -13.68 -20.00
N GLU A 16 0.66 -13.26 -19.62
CA GLU A 16 0.01 -12.03 -20.02
C GLU A 16 -0.05 -10.99 -18.89
N HIS A 17 0.84 -11.10 -17.90
CA HIS A 17 0.92 -10.22 -16.75
C HIS A 17 2.32 -9.62 -16.58
N GLN A 18 2.38 -8.32 -16.27
CA GLN A 18 3.56 -7.69 -15.70
C GLN A 18 3.47 -7.79 -14.17
N VAL A 19 4.53 -8.28 -13.56
CA VAL A 19 4.64 -8.43 -12.11
C VAL A 19 5.71 -7.47 -11.63
N TYR A 20 5.36 -6.55 -10.75
CA TYR A 20 6.28 -5.66 -10.05
C TYR A 20 6.35 -6.12 -8.61
N TYR A 21 7.54 -6.26 -8.04
CA TYR A 21 7.68 -6.76 -6.68
C TYR A 21 8.84 -6.12 -5.92
N CYS A 22 8.68 -6.12 -4.60
CA CYS A 22 9.73 -5.79 -3.67
C CYS A 22 9.86 -6.88 -2.61
N GLY A 23 11.07 -7.06 -2.10
CA GLY A 23 11.42 -8.05 -1.09
C GLY A 23 12.83 -7.78 -0.57
N GLN A 24 13.26 -8.53 0.44
CA GLN A 24 14.61 -8.35 0.99
C GLN A 24 15.67 -8.95 0.08
N GLU A 25 16.88 -8.40 0.08
CA GLU A 25 17.97 -8.91 -0.76
C GLU A 25 18.34 -10.37 -0.46
N THR A 26 18.38 -10.75 0.82
CA THR A 26 18.94 -12.05 1.25
C THR A 26 17.95 -12.96 1.95
N GLN A 27 16.87 -12.42 2.52
CA GLN A 27 15.94 -13.18 3.35
C GLN A 27 14.58 -13.32 2.67
N ARG A 28 13.99 -14.52 2.74
CA ARG A 28 12.66 -14.81 2.21
C ARG A 28 11.56 -14.48 3.22
N ARG A 29 11.46 -13.20 3.57
CA ARG A 29 10.42 -12.65 4.45
C ARG A 29 9.86 -11.37 3.84
N ASN A 30 8.70 -10.95 4.33
CA ASN A 30 7.99 -9.76 3.84
C ASN A 30 7.69 -9.86 2.33
N GLY A 31 7.68 -8.71 1.67
CA GLY A 31 7.49 -8.55 0.25
C GLY A 31 6.10 -8.10 -0.14
N ALA A 32 6.03 -7.24 -1.14
CA ALA A 32 4.80 -6.76 -1.76
C ALA A 32 4.90 -6.88 -3.28
N THR A 33 3.76 -7.08 -3.93
CA THR A 33 3.70 -7.16 -5.40
C THR A 33 2.43 -6.56 -5.97
N ILE A 34 2.58 -5.94 -7.15
CA ILE A 34 1.49 -5.51 -8.01
C ILE A 34 1.54 -6.35 -9.28
N ILE A 35 0.44 -7.03 -9.57
CA ILE A 35 0.28 -7.84 -10.78
C ILE A 35 -0.67 -7.08 -11.71
N VAL A 36 -0.19 -6.80 -12.92
CA VAL A 36 -0.88 -5.97 -13.91
C VAL A 36 -1.11 -6.81 -15.16
N ASN A 37 -2.35 -6.91 -15.62
CA ASN A 37 -2.65 -7.64 -16.86
C ASN A 37 -2.12 -6.91 -18.11
N LYS A 38 -2.08 -7.60 -19.25
CA LYS A 38 -1.57 -7.10 -20.54
C LYS A 38 -2.19 -5.78 -21.01
N VAL A 39 -3.44 -5.50 -20.64
CA VAL A 39 -4.14 -4.28 -21.06
C VAL A 39 -3.60 -3.09 -20.28
N TRP A 40 -3.52 -3.23 -18.95
CA TRP A 40 -3.03 -2.18 -18.06
C TRP A 40 -1.51 -2.05 -18.08
N SER A 41 -0.76 -3.07 -18.47
CA SER A 41 0.69 -2.97 -18.57
C SER A 41 1.14 -1.90 -19.56
N ARG A 42 0.35 -1.67 -20.62
CA ARG A 42 0.59 -0.63 -21.63
C ARG A 42 0.39 0.79 -21.11
N SER A 43 -0.30 0.96 -19.98
CA SER A 43 -0.49 2.25 -19.34
C SER A 43 0.48 2.50 -18.20
N VAL A 44 1.37 1.56 -17.85
CA VAL A 44 2.36 1.79 -16.79
C VAL A 44 3.35 2.88 -17.24
N LEU A 45 3.42 3.96 -16.46
CA LEU A 45 4.36 5.07 -16.64
C LEU A 45 5.67 4.85 -15.86
N GLY A 46 5.62 4.03 -14.81
CA GLY A 46 6.76 3.69 -13.98
C GLY A 46 6.33 3.04 -12.67
N TYR A 47 7.29 2.48 -11.95
CA TYR A 47 7.12 1.93 -10.60
C TYR A 47 8.24 2.40 -9.69
N ASN A 48 7.99 2.45 -8.38
CA ASN A 48 8.99 2.72 -7.36
C ASN A 48 8.89 1.65 -6.25
N SER A 49 10.00 1.00 -5.96
CA SER A 49 10.14 0.06 -4.85
C SER A 49 10.91 0.77 -3.74
N GLU A 50 10.23 1.09 -2.64
CA GLU A 50 10.83 1.87 -1.55
C GLU A 50 11.67 0.99 -0.62
N ASN A 51 11.08 -0.14 -0.21
CA ASN A 51 11.69 -1.11 0.68
C ASN A 51 11.04 -2.49 0.44
N ASP A 52 11.34 -3.46 1.29
CA ASP A 52 10.82 -4.84 1.20
C ASP A 52 9.34 -4.99 1.61
N ARG A 53 8.65 -3.90 1.93
CA ARG A 53 7.25 -3.87 2.39
C ARG A 53 6.33 -3.04 1.52
N MET A 54 6.84 -2.16 0.65
CA MET A 54 5.99 -1.31 -0.17
C MET A 54 6.54 -1.05 -1.57
N ILE A 55 5.62 -1.03 -2.53
CA ILE A 55 5.89 -0.75 -3.94
C ILE A 55 4.74 0.08 -4.51
N SER A 56 5.07 1.01 -5.39
CA SER A 56 4.09 1.83 -6.11
C SER A 56 4.21 1.65 -7.62
N THR A 57 3.08 1.78 -8.33
CA THR A 57 3.04 1.80 -9.79
C THR A 57 2.10 2.90 -10.26
N ARG A 58 2.56 3.69 -11.22
CA ARG A 58 1.80 4.78 -11.81
C ARG A 58 1.27 4.37 -13.17
N PHE A 59 -0.02 4.59 -13.39
CA PHE A 59 -0.74 4.26 -14.61
C PHE A 59 -1.27 5.52 -15.28
N GLN A 60 -1.15 5.56 -16.59
CA GLN A 60 -1.80 6.55 -17.44
C GLN A 60 -3.28 6.20 -17.59
N ASP A 61 -4.13 7.19 -17.37
CA ASP A 61 -5.55 7.11 -17.74
C ASP A 61 -5.96 8.40 -18.48
N LYS A 62 -7.09 8.33 -19.20
CA LYS A 62 -7.57 9.42 -20.05
C LYS A 62 -7.96 10.67 -19.27
N LYS A 63 -8.43 10.51 -18.02
CA LYS A 63 -8.89 11.64 -17.20
C LYS A 63 -7.83 12.08 -16.21
N LEU A 64 -7.41 11.15 -15.35
CA LEU A 64 -6.44 11.39 -14.28
C LEU A 64 -5.60 10.13 -14.14
N ASN A 65 -4.28 10.29 -14.13
CA ASN A 65 -3.38 9.17 -13.86
C ASN A 65 -3.68 8.57 -12.48
N ILE A 66 -3.36 7.30 -12.31
CA ILE A 66 -3.62 6.55 -11.09
C ILE A 66 -2.28 6.12 -10.52
N THR A 67 -2.01 6.41 -9.26
CA THR A 67 -0.87 5.84 -8.52
C THR A 67 -1.41 4.80 -7.54
N VAL A 68 -1.01 3.55 -7.72
CA VAL A 68 -1.34 2.45 -6.80
C VAL A 68 -0.13 2.21 -5.90
N ILE A 69 -0.34 2.22 -4.58
CA ILE A 69 0.66 1.87 -3.59
C ILE A 69 0.22 0.57 -2.91
N GLN A 70 1.01 -0.49 -3.07
CA GLN A 70 0.81 -1.77 -2.39
C GLN A 70 1.71 -1.81 -1.15
N VAL A 71 1.13 -2.14 0.00
CA VAL A 71 1.88 -2.25 1.27
C VAL A 71 1.72 -3.63 1.93
N TYR A 72 2.71 -3.97 2.74
CA TYR A 72 2.69 -5.01 3.74
C TYR A 72 3.18 -4.44 5.07
N ALA A 73 2.25 -3.93 5.88
CA ALA A 73 2.57 -3.29 7.14
C ALA A 73 3.22 -4.27 8.13
N PRO A 74 4.05 -3.77 9.07
CA PRO A 74 4.59 -4.60 10.15
C PRO A 74 3.47 -5.23 10.99
N THR A 75 3.78 -6.38 11.61
CA THR A 75 2.84 -7.04 12.54
C THR A 75 2.81 -6.30 13.88
N THR A 76 1.87 -6.67 14.76
CA THR A 76 1.79 -6.11 16.12
C THR A 76 2.98 -6.48 17.00
N GLU A 77 3.83 -7.41 16.58
CA GLU A 77 5.05 -7.82 17.29
C GLU A 77 6.29 -7.06 16.79
N ALA A 78 6.15 -6.21 15.77
CA ALA A 78 7.23 -5.40 15.27
C ALA A 78 7.68 -4.37 16.32
N MET A 79 8.97 -4.04 16.30
CA MET A 79 9.53 -3.00 17.17
C MET A 79 8.99 -1.63 16.75
N ASP A 80 8.86 -0.71 17.71
CA ASP A 80 8.34 0.63 17.46
C ASP A 80 9.09 1.37 16.34
N ASN A 81 10.42 1.23 16.29
CA ASN A 81 11.23 1.84 15.23
C ASN A 81 10.95 1.28 13.83
N GLU A 82 10.57 -0.01 13.70
CA GLU A 82 10.15 -0.59 12.41
C GLU A 82 8.79 0.00 11.98
N ILE A 83 7.88 0.20 12.93
CA ILE A 83 6.57 0.80 12.68
C ILE A 83 6.72 2.27 12.28
N GLU A 84 7.53 3.03 13.00
CA GLU A 84 7.82 4.44 12.70
C GLU A 84 8.46 4.59 11.32
N GLN A 85 9.46 3.76 11.00
CA GLN A 85 10.10 3.78 9.69
C GLN A 85 9.10 3.43 8.58
N PHE A 86 8.23 2.44 8.79
CA PHE A 86 7.20 2.09 7.81
C PHE A 86 6.29 3.27 7.46
N TYR A 87 5.82 4.04 8.45
CA TYR A 87 4.98 5.21 8.18
C TYR A 87 5.76 6.40 7.59
N ALA A 88 7.05 6.54 7.91
CA ALA A 88 7.92 7.54 7.30
C ALA A 88 8.13 7.25 5.80
N ASP A 89 8.46 6.01 5.45
CA ASP A 89 8.64 5.55 4.07
C ASP A 89 7.34 5.67 3.26
N LEU A 90 6.21 5.31 3.88
CA LEU A 90 4.90 5.47 3.26
C LEU A 90 4.56 6.94 2.99
N GLN A 91 4.89 7.84 3.92
CA GLN A 91 4.71 9.28 3.71
C GLN A 91 5.57 9.78 2.55
N GLN A 92 6.82 9.33 2.46
CA GLN A 92 7.71 9.68 1.35
C GLN A 92 7.15 9.23 0.00
N LEU A 93 6.60 8.00 -0.10
CA LEU A 93 5.92 7.54 -1.31
C LEU A 93 4.71 8.39 -1.67
N LEU A 94 3.92 8.78 -0.66
CA LEU A 94 2.74 9.61 -0.87
C LEU A 94 3.11 11.02 -1.33
N ASP A 95 4.16 11.61 -0.76
CA ASP A 95 4.66 12.94 -1.10
C ASP A 95 5.32 12.97 -2.48
N ALA A 96 5.97 11.87 -2.89
CA ALA A 96 6.54 11.69 -4.22
C ALA A 96 5.47 11.47 -5.30
N ALA A 97 4.30 10.96 -4.93
CA ALA A 97 3.18 10.77 -5.85
C ALA A 97 2.66 12.12 -6.38
N SER A 98 2.22 12.15 -7.63
CA SER A 98 1.70 13.39 -8.20
C SER A 98 0.38 13.77 -7.53
N LYS A 99 0.27 15.00 -7.02
CA LYS A 99 -0.97 15.54 -6.42
C LYS A 99 -2.17 15.60 -7.40
N LYS A 100 -1.93 15.39 -8.70
CA LYS A 100 -2.97 15.31 -9.73
C LYS A 100 -3.47 13.89 -9.95
N ASP A 101 -2.76 12.90 -9.44
CA ASP A 101 -3.13 11.51 -9.59
C ASP A 101 -4.22 11.14 -8.60
N VAL A 102 -5.06 10.17 -8.98
CA VAL A 102 -5.86 9.43 -8.02
C VAL A 102 -4.93 8.44 -7.33
N ILE A 103 -4.81 8.53 -6.00
CA ILE A 103 -3.96 7.65 -5.21
C ILE A 103 -4.82 6.55 -4.59
N ALA A 104 -4.46 5.30 -4.85
CA ALA A 104 -5.09 4.13 -4.26
C ALA A 104 -4.04 3.36 -3.45
N MET A 105 -4.23 3.29 -2.14
CA MET A 105 -3.39 2.45 -1.27
C MET A 105 -4.10 1.15 -0.96
N MET A 106 -3.40 0.04 -1.10
CA MET A 106 -3.94 -1.29 -0.90
C MET A 106 -2.90 -2.24 -0.31
N GLY A 107 -3.36 -3.42 0.10
CA GLY A 107 -2.51 -4.45 0.66
C GLY A 107 -2.92 -4.81 2.07
N ASP A 108 -1.97 -5.37 2.81
CA ASP A 108 -2.20 -5.86 4.16
C ASP A 108 -1.63 -4.87 5.16
N TRP A 109 -2.52 -4.29 5.96
CA TRP A 109 -2.19 -3.27 6.94
C TRP A 109 -1.98 -3.84 8.34
N ASN A 110 -2.24 -5.14 8.57
CA ASN A 110 -2.25 -5.74 9.91
C ASN A 110 -3.11 -4.94 10.93
N ALA A 111 -4.07 -4.17 10.43
CA ALA A 111 -4.81 -3.17 11.16
C ALA A 111 -6.29 -3.54 11.26
N LYS A 112 -6.85 -3.40 12.45
CA LYS A 112 -8.29 -3.44 12.70
C LYS A 112 -8.71 -2.05 13.10
N VAL A 113 -9.43 -1.36 12.23
CA VAL A 113 -9.93 -0.01 12.49
C VAL A 113 -11.20 -0.01 13.35
N GLY A 114 -11.83 -1.18 13.53
CA GLY A 114 -12.99 -1.36 14.38
C GLY A 114 -14.27 -0.74 13.81
N SER A 115 -15.33 -0.72 14.61
CA SER A 115 -16.64 -0.15 14.26
C SER A 115 -16.80 1.34 14.57
N ILE A 116 -15.77 1.97 15.13
CA ILE A 116 -15.79 3.40 15.46
C ILE A 116 -15.68 4.20 14.15
N THR A 117 -16.67 5.07 13.93
CA THR A 117 -16.69 5.96 12.77
C THR A 117 -15.93 7.25 13.07
N THR A 118 -14.92 7.53 12.25
CA THR A 118 -14.16 8.78 12.21
C THR A 118 -14.64 9.55 10.98
N PRO A 119 -15.30 10.72 11.15
CA PRO A 119 -15.89 11.46 10.03
C PRO A 119 -14.90 11.74 8.90
N GLY A 120 -15.26 11.34 7.68
CA GLY A 120 -14.44 11.53 6.48
C GLY A 120 -13.30 10.51 6.31
N ILE A 121 -13.07 9.62 7.27
CA ILE A 121 -11.94 8.68 7.28
C ILE A 121 -12.41 7.23 7.30
N THR A 122 -13.28 6.86 8.24
CA THR A 122 -13.89 5.53 8.29
C THR A 122 -15.40 5.63 8.11
N GLY A 123 -15.98 4.62 7.48
CA GLY A 123 -17.42 4.45 7.33
C GLY A 123 -18.05 3.67 8.48
N LYS A 124 -19.31 3.28 8.30
CA LYS A 124 -20.13 2.65 9.35
C LYS A 124 -19.99 1.12 9.42
N PHE A 125 -19.28 0.51 8.48
CA PHE A 125 -19.22 -0.94 8.30
C PHE A 125 -17.89 -1.56 8.77
N GLY A 126 -17.07 -0.80 9.50
CA GLY A 126 -15.88 -1.36 10.15
C GLY A 126 -16.24 -2.42 11.20
N LEU A 127 -15.41 -3.46 11.31
CA LEU A 127 -15.68 -4.63 12.15
C LEU A 127 -14.66 -4.81 13.27
N GLY A 128 -15.11 -5.36 14.38
CA GLY A 128 -14.28 -5.73 15.53
C GLY A 128 -13.87 -4.55 16.42
N VAL A 129 -12.93 -4.81 17.30
CA VAL A 129 -12.34 -3.81 18.20
C VAL A 129 -11.11 -3.21 17.51
N GLN A 130 -11.01 -1.88 17.56
CA GLN A 130 -9.86 -1.17 17.01
C GLN A 130 -8.59 -1.60 17.75
N ASN A 131 -7.54 -1.97 17.01
CA ASN A 131 -6.23 -2.25 17.58
C ASN A 131 -5.27 -1.06 17.38
N GLU A 132 -4.11 -1.10 18.02
CA GLU A 132 -3.11 -0.04 17.94
C GLU A 132 -2.64 0.26 16.51
N ALA A 133 -2.47 -0.78 15.68
CA ALA A 133 -2.19 -0.61 14.25
C ALA A 133 -3.33 0.11 13.51
N GLY A 134 -4.58 -0.17 13.88
CA GLY A 134 -5.77 0.51 13.35
C GLY A 134 -5.85 1.97 13.78
N ASP A 135 -5.47 2.30 15.02
CA ASP A 135 -5.38 3.69 15.47
C ASP A 135 -4.33 4.47 14.66
N ARG A 136 -3.12 3.91 14.50
CA ARG A 136 -2.06 4.49 13.67
C ARG A 136 -2.52 4.71 12.21
N LEU A 137 -3.20 3.74 11.62
CA LEU A 137 -3.71 3.86 10.25
C LEU A 137 -4.76 4.98 10.14
N VAL A 138 -5.70 5.07 11.09
CA VAL A 138 -6.70 6.15 11.11
C VAL A 138 -6.03 7.52 11.26
N ASN A 139 -5.06 7.66 12.16
CA ASN A 139 -4.29 8.90 12.35
C ASN A 139 -3.51 9.29 11.08
N PHE A 140 -2.85 8.33 10.42
CA PHE A 140 -2.16 8.56 9.16
C PHE A 140 -3.11 9.04 8.07
N CYS A 141 -4.26 8.38 7.94
CA CYS A 141 -5.31 8.76 6.99
C CYS A 141 -5.88 10.16 7.28
N GLN A 142 -6.08 10.52 8.56
CA GLN A 142 -6.51 11.87 8.96
C GLN A 142 -5.51 12.94 8.52
N ASN A 143 -4.23 12.74 8.81
CA ASN A 143 -3.18 13.70 8.49
C ASN A 143 -3.03 13.93 6.98
N ASN A 144 -3.35 12.91 6.17
CA ASN A 144 -3.21 12.94 4.72
C ASN A 144 -4.53 13.16 3.97
N LEU A 145 -5.66 13.35 4.67
CA LEU A 145 -7.01 13.50 4.09
C LEU A 145 -7.41 12.32 3.18
N ILE A 146 -7.07 11.10 3.60
CA ILE A 146 -7.40 9.85 2.90
C ILE A 146 -8.47 9.10 3.68
N PHE A 147 -9.38 8.44 2.98
CA PHE A 147 -10.42 7.62 3.61
C PHE A 147 -10.17 6.12 3.39
N ILE A 148 -10.60 5.31 4.35
CA ILE A 148 -10.45 3.85 4.36
C ILE A 148 -11.67 3.25 3.67
N ALA A 149 -11.58 3.08 2.35
CA ALA A 149 -12.69 2.64 1.50
C ALA A 149 -13.39 1.36 1.98
N ASN A 150 -12.64 0.41 2.55
CA ASN A 150 -13.14 -0.89 3.06
C ASN A 150 -14.18 -0.79 4.18
N THR A 151 -14.39 0.40 4.75
CA THR A 151 -15.35 0.62 5.85
C THR A 151 -16.65 1.29 5.40
N PHE A 152 -16.77 1.65 4.11
CA PHE A 152 -17.90 2.40 3.56
C PHE A 152 -18.96 1.57 2.82
N PHE A 153 -18.74 0.27 2.61
CA PHE A 153 -19.64 -0.62 1.88
C PHE A 153 -20.13 -1.79 2.73
#